data_AF-A0A932IMJ8-F1
#
_entry.id   AF-A0A932IMJ8-F1
#
_cell.length_a   1.000
_cell.length_b   1.000
_cell.length_c   1.000
_cell.angle_alpha   90.00
_cell.angle_beta   90.00
_cell.angle_gamma   90.00
#
_symmetry.space_group_name_H-M   'P 1'
#
loop_
_entity.id
_entity.type
_entity.pdbx_description
1 polymer ?
#
loop_
_entity_poly.entity_id
_entity_poly.type
_entity_poly.pdbx_seq_one_letter_code
_entity_poly.pdbx_strand_id
1 'polypeptide(L)' 'LDDWKAIAHDMREHTALLQYNRSEEAGAKGLLHDYLDPELPKLTPREQRFKANRSLRDVEPSVNLFVKALDNSDVPEEMA' A
#
# COMPACT_ATOMS: atom_id res chain seq x y z
N LEU A 1 -15.25 -11.87 4.77
CA LEU A 1 -15.36 -10.96 5.94
C LEU A 1 -15.13 -11.70 7.26
N ASP A 2 -15.56 -12.97 7.36
CA ASP A 2 -15.39 -13.76 8.59
C ASP A 2 -13.92 -14.07 8.92
N ASP A 3 -13.14 -14.44 7.91
CA ASP A 3 -11.68 -14.63 8.05
C ASP A 3 -10.98 -13.37 8.60
N TRP A 4 -11.47 -12.19 8.23
CA TRP A 4 -10.93 -10.91 8.70
C TRP A 4 -11.23 -10.66 10.17
N LYS A 5 -12.47 -10.86 10.60
CA LYS A 5 -12.83 -10.74 12.02
C LYS A 5 -12.03 -11.71 12.88
N ALA A 6 -11.80 -12.93 12.41
CA ALA A 6 -11.03 -13.93 13.14
C ALA A 6 -9.54 -13.55 13.26
N ILE A 7 -8.91 -13.04 12.19
CA ILE A 7 -7.51 -12.57 12.25
C ILE A 7 -7.38 -11.38 13.21
N ALA A 8 -8.32 -10.43 13.12
CA ALA A 8 -8.31 -9.26 14.00
C ALA A 8 -8.51 -9.66 15.47
N HIS A 9 -9.36 -10.66 15.76
CA HIS A 9 -9.58 -11.16 17.11
C HIS A 9 -8.32 -11.82 17.68
N ASP A 10 -7.68 -12.73 16.92
CA ASP A 10 -6.41 -13.37 17.30
C ASP A 10 -5.33 -12.34 17.63
N MET A 11 -5.17 -11.34 16.77
CA MET A 11 -4.13 -10.32 16.93
C MET A 11 -4.38 -9.44 18.15
N ARG A 12 -5.65 -9.16 18.46
CA ARG A 12 -6.06 -8.41 19.65
C ARG A 12 -5.84 -9.21 20.93
N GLU A 13 -6.09 -10.52 20.90
CA GLU A 13 -5.79 -11.44 22.01
C GLU A 13 -4.29 -11.56 22.27
N HIS A 14 -3.47 -11.48 21.22
CA HIS A 14 -2.00 -11.53 21.32
C HIS A 14 -1.32 -10.16 21.53
N THR A 15 -2.06 -9.11 21.90
CA THR A 15 -1.54 -7.74 22.17
C THR A 15 -0.80 -7.11 20.99
N ALA A 16 -1.01 -7.61 19.76
CA ALA A 16 -0.50 -6.97 18.56
C ALA A 16 -1.44 -5.81 18.18
N LEU A 17 -0.91 -4.60 18.12
CA LEU A 17 -1.62 -3.48 17.50
C LEU A 17 -1.90 -3.86 16.03
N LEU A 18 -3.16 -3.70 15.61
CA LEU A 18 -3.61 -3.99 14.26
C LEU A 18 -3.60 -2.70 13.45
N GLN A 19 -2.93 -2.69 12.31
CA GLN A 19 -3.02 -1.60 11.35
C GLN A 19 -3.49 -2.11 9.99
N TYR A 20 -4.16 -1.23 9.24
CA TYR A 20 -4.69 -1.61 7.94
C TYR A 20 -3.56 -1.75 6.92
N ASN A 21 -2.64 -0.79 6.90
CA ASN A 21 -1.46 -0.81 6.05
C ASN A 21 -0.17 -0.63 6.89
N ARG A 22 0.96 -1.17 6.42
CA ARG A 22 2.27 -1.10 7.08
C ARG A 22 2.80 0.35 7.21
N SER A 23 2.25 1.29 6.42
CA SER A 23 2.68 2.69 6.36
C SER A 23 2.05 3.60 7.42
N GLU A 24 1.12 3.11 8.24
CA GLU A 24 0.36 3.97 9.16
C GLU A 24 1.09 4.25 10.47
N GLU A 25 1.53 3.21 11.20
CA GLU A 25 2.26 3.34 12.47
C GLU A 25 3.38 2.30 12.63
N ALA A 26 4.50 2.72 13.20
CA ALA A 26 5.63 1.85 13.47
C ALA A 26 5.30 0.90 14.66
N GLY A 27 5.21 -0.40 14.38
CA GLY A 27 5.13 -1.45 15.41
C GLY A 27 3.85 -2.29 15.43
N ALA A 28 2.84 -1.93 14.63
CA ALA A 28 1.63 -2.73 14.44
C ALA A 28 1.81 -3.74 13.29
N LYS A 29 1.25 -4.96 13.40
CA LYS A 29 1.30 -5.93 12.28
C LYS A 29 0.22 -5.53 11.27
N GLY A 30 0.66 -5.19 10.07
CA GLY A 30 -0.23 -4.81 8.96
C GLY A 30 -1.04 -6.00 8.46
N LEU A 31 -2.33 -5.79 8.26
CA LEU A 31 -3.25 -6.82 7.75
C LEU A 31 -3.04 -7.07 6.24
N LEU A 32 -2.70 -6.03 5.49
CA LEU A 32 -2.42 -6.12 4.07
C LEU A 32 -0.95 -6.49 3.85
N HIS A 33 -0.75 -7.53 3.04
CA HIS A 33 0.56 -7.94 2.56
C HIS A 33 0.82 -7.44 1.14
N ASP A 34 2.07 -7.17 0.84
CA ASP A 34 2.47 -6.90 -0.54
C ASP A 34 2.36 -8.18 -1.38
N TYR A 35 1.91 -8.04 -2.63
CA TYR A 35 1.74 -9.19 -3.53
C TYR A 35 3.07 -9.94 -3.80
N LEU A 36 4.19 -9.23 -3.71
CA LEU A 36 5.55 -9.76 -3.90
C LEU A 36 6.32 -9.89 -2.58
N ASP A 37 5.65 -9.83 -1.43
CA ASP A 37 6.31 -9.99 -0.13
C ASP A 37 6.90 -11.42 -0.03
N PRO A 38 8.23 -11.58 0.17
CA PRO A 38 8.85 -12.89 0.30
C PRO A 38 8.38 -13.68 1.53
N GLU A 39 7.78 -13.02 2.53
CA GLU A 39 7.18 -13.69 3.69
C GLU A 39 5.77 -14.20 3.42
N LEU A 40 5.11 -13.74 2.34
CA LEU A 40 3.75 -14.14 1.98
C LEU A 40 3.56 -15.66 1.87
N PRO A 41 4.47 -16.44 1.24
CA PRO A 41 4.31 -17.89 1.12
C PRO A 41 4.43 -18.63 2.47
N LYS A 42 4.99 -17.98 3.49
CA LYS A 42 5.20 -18.56 4.83
C LYS A 42 4.00 -18.37 5.75
N LEU A 43 3.06 -17.51 5.37
CA LEU A 43 1.85 -17.23 6.14
C LEU A 43 0.81 -18.33 6.01
N THR A 44 -0.19 -18.31 6.88
CA THR A 44 -1.32 -19.25 6.76
C THR A 44 -2.09 -19.03 5.45
N PRO A 45 -2.76 -20.05 4.89
CA PRO A 45 -3.59 -19.90 3.70
C PRO A 45 -4.69 -18.83 3.84
N ARG A 46 -5.09 -18.53 5.09
CA ARG A 46 -6.07 -17.48 5.41
C ARG A 46 -5.46 -16.09 5.28
N GLU A 47 -4.26 -15.87 5.83
CA GLU A 47 -3.54 -14.59 5.75
C GLU A 47 -3.09 -14.27 4.31
N GLN A 48 -2.69 -15.29 3.52
CA GLN A 48 -2.29 -15.12 2.12
C GLN A 48 -3.37 -14.54 1.19
N ARG A 49 -4.63 -14.57 1.62
CA ARG A 49 -5.76 -13.97 0.87
C ARG A 49 -5.78 -12.44 0.99
N PHE A 50 -5.15 -11.87 2.01
CA PHE A 50 -5.16 -10.44 2.31
C PHE A 50 -3.94 -9.74 1.70
N LYS A 51 -4.01 -9.53 0.39
CA LYS A 51 -2.95 -8.87 -0.38
C LYS A 51 -3.43 -7.50 -0.84
N ALA A 52 -2.61 -6.48 -0.66
CA ALA A 52 -2.84 -5.19 -1.29
C ALA A 52 -2.64 -5.33 -2.80
N ASN A 53 -3.64 -4.93 -3.59
CA ASN A 53 -3.43 -4.72 -5.02
C ASN A 53 -2.47 -3.53 -5.17
N ARG A 54 -1.27 -3.77 -5.70
CA ARG A 54 -0.46 -2.66 -6.20
C ARG A 54 -1.16 -2.08 -7.41
N SER A 55 -1.37 -0.77 -7.40
CA SER A 55 -1.58 -0.06 -8.66
C SER A 55 -0.33 -0.29 -9.51
N LEU A 56 -0.47 -0.81 -10.73
CA LEU A 56 0.64 -0.89 -11.69
C LEU A 56 1.10 0.51 -12.17
N ARG A 57 0.80 1.58 -11.43
CA ARG A 57 1.33 2.93 -11.68
C ARG A 57 2.80 3.06 -11.33
N ASP A 58 3.33 2.20 -10.45
CA ASP A 58 4.76 2.18 -10.08
C ASP A 58 5.66 1.55 -11.17
N VAL A 59 5.11 1.12 -12.31
CA VAL A 59 5.88 0.64 -13.48
C VAL A 59 5.87 1.61 -14.66
N GLU A 60 5.31 2.82 -14.49
CA GLU A 60 5.41 3.85 -15.52
C GLU A 60 6.83 4.46 -15.51
N PRO A 61 7.52 4.56 -16.67
CA PRO A 61 8.82 5.20 -16.74
C PRO A 61 8.71 6.68 -16.33
N SER A 62 9.77 7.25 -15.77
CA SER A 62 9.82 8.69 -15.49
C SER A 62 9.52 9.47 -16.78
N VAL A 63 8.45 10.26 -16.76
CA VAL A 63 8.05 11.12 -17.88
C VAL A 63 8.37 12.57 -17.56
N ASN A 64 8.74 13.33 -18.60
CA ASN A 64 8.88 14.78 -18.47
C ASN A 64 7.50 15.42 -18.36
N LEU A 65 7.31 16.22 -17.32
CA LEU A 65 6.11 17.03 -17.15
C LEU A 65 6.34 18.41 -17.78
N PHE A 66 5.44 18.82 -18.67
CA PHE A 66 5.46 20.15 -19.27
C PHE A 66 4.28 20.96 -18.71
N VAL A 67 4.60 21.99 -17.92
CA VAL A 67 3.59 22.88 -17.35
C VAL A 67 3.20 23.91 -18.39
N LYS A 68 1.89 24.03 -18.65
CA LYS A 68 1.32 25.06 -19.52
C LYS A 68 0.34 25.91 -18.76
N ALA A 69 0.28 27.18 -19.10
CA ALA A 69 -0.78 28.05 -18.65
C ALA A 69 -2.13 27.65 -19.28
N LEU A 70 -3.23 28.14 -18.71
CA LEU A 70 -4.60 27.83 -19.16
C LEU A 70 -4.88 28.26 -20.60
N ASP A 71 -4.14 29.26 -21.09
CA ASP A 71 -4.17 29.72 -22.48
C ASP A 71 -3.22 28.93 -23.41
N ASN A 72 -2.66 27.82 -22.90
CA ASN A 72 -1.75 26.92 -23.59
C ASN A 72 -0.36 27.52 -23.90
N SER A 73 -0.02 28.67 -23.29
CA SER A 73 1.34 29.24 -23.34
C SER A 73 2.32 28.50 -22.42
N ASP A 74 3.60 28.54 -22.79
CA ASP A 74 4.68 27.91 -22.03
C ASP A 74 4.99 28.74 -20.78
N VAL A 75 5.13 28.08 -19.63
CA VAL A 75 5.55 28.74 -18.38
C VAL A 75 7.08 28.83 -18.36
N PRO A 76 7.67 30.02 -18.16
CA PRO A 76 9.12 30.16 -18.06
C PRO A 76 9.66 29.37 -16.87
N GLU A 77 10.78 28.67 -17.05
CA GLU A 77 11.38 27.76 -16.05
C GLU A 77 11.71 28.43 -14.72
N GLU A 78 11.83 29.75 -14.65
CA GLU A 78 12.04 30.49 -13.40
C GLU A 78 10.82 30.49 -12.46
N MET A 79 9.65 30.07 -12.96
CA MET A 79 8.36 30.06 -12.27
C MET A 79 7.76 28.65 -12.07
N ALA A 80 8.46 27.60 -12.53
CA ALA A 80 8.03 26.20 -12.48
C ALA A 80 8.79 25.42 -11.39
#